data_AF-A0A6G8U9D9-F1
#
_entry.id   AF-A0A6G8U9D9-F1
#
_cell.length_a   1.000
_cell.length_b   1.000
_cell.length_c   1.000
_cell.angle_alpha   90.00
_cell.angle_beta   90.00
_cell.angle_gamma   90.00
#
_symmetry.space_group_name_H-M   'P 1'
#
loop_
_entity.id
_entity.type
_entity.pdbx_description
1 polymer ?
#
loop_
_entity_poly.entity_id
_entity_poly.type
_entity_poly.pdbx_seq_one_letter_code
_entity_poly.pdbx_strand_id
1 'polypeptide(L)' 'MTDQQLALQAISEAQLILEEYLQPRHKDDARILEKLVEVLECPALIVAVGRLRQQGSCP' A
#
# COMPACT_ATOMS: atom_id res chain seq x y z
N MET A 1 -10.60 -3.86 -11.52
CA MET A 1 -10.56 -3.74 -10.05
C MET A 1 -11.44 -2.59 -9.63
N THR A 2 -12.18 -2.73 -8.53
CA THR A 2 -12.82 -1.59 -7.86
C THR A 2 -11.81 -0.81 -7.03
N ASP A 3 -12.10 0.45 -6.72
CA ASP A 3 -11.23 1.28 -5.88
C ASP A 3 -10.96 0.62 -4.51
N GLN A 4 -11.98 -0.06 -3.94
CA GLN A 4 -11.86 -0.81 -2.68
C GLN A 4 -10.95 -2.04 -2.79
N GLN A 5 -11.06 -2.80 -3.89
CA GLN A 5 -10.17 -3.93 -4.14
C GLN A 5 -8.72 -3.49 -4.31
N LEU A 6 -8.52 -2.36 -4.98
CA LEU A 6 -7.19 -1.80 -5.20
C LEU A 6 -6.57 -1.31 -3.88
N ALA A 7 -7.36 -0.69 -3.00
CA ALA A 7 -6.91 -0.32 -1.66
C ALA A 7 -6.58 -1.54 -0.79
N LEU A 8 -7.42 -2.58 -0.80
CA LEU A 8 -7.17 -3.82 -0.05
C LEU A 8 -5.91 -4.54 -0.53
N GLN A 9 -5.72 -4.61 -1.85
CA GLN A 9 -4.53 -5.23 -2.43
C GLN A 9 -3.26 -4.48 -2.02
N ALA A 10 -3.24 -3.15 -2.11
CA ALA A 10 -2.08 -2.37 -1.70
C ALA A 10 -1.75 -2.53 -0.20
N ILE A 11 -2.77 -2.64 0.66
CA ILE A 11 -2.58 -2.93 2.09
C ILE A 11 -1.94 -4.31 2.28
N SER A 12 -2.44 -5.35 1.59
CA SER A 12 -1.85 -6.69 1.66
C SER A 12 -0.41 -6.72 1.15
N GLU A 13 -0.11 -6.03 0.06
CA GLU A 13 1.25 -5.92 -0.48
C GLU A 13 2.19 -5.18 0.50
N ALA A 14 1.74 -4.06 1.08
CA ALA A 14 2.49 -3.32 2.09
C ALA A 14 2.75 -4.15 3.35
N GLN A 15 1.76 -4.95 3.80
CA GLN A 15 1.91 -5.85 4.93
C GLN A 15 2.98 -6.92 4.69
N LEU A 16 3.00 -7.54 3.51
CA LEU A 16 4.02 -8.52 3.15
C LEU A 16 5.43 -7.92 3.13
N ILE A 17 5.57 -6.68 2.62
CA ILE A 17 6.85 -5.96 2.62
C ILE A 17 7.32 -5.65 4.05
N LEU A 18 6.41 -5.30 4.96
CA LEU A 18 6.72 -5.06 6.36
C LEU A 18 7.04 -6.36 7.12
N GLU A 19 6.35 -7.45 6.83
CA GLU A 19 6.69 -8.77 7.37
C GLU A 19 8.08 -9.21 6.93
N GLU A 20 8.44 -8.93 5.66
CA GLU A 20 9.78 -9.15 5.14
C GLU A 20 10.80 -8.29 5.92
N TYR A 21 10.55 -7.00 6.11
CA TYR A 21 11.41 -6.09 6.88
C TYR A 21 11.68 -6.58 8.32
N LEU A 22 10.66 -7.15 8.98
CA LEU A 22 10.78 -7.61 10.37
C LEU A 22 11.59 -8.91 10.52
N GLN A 23 11.98 -9.55 9.42
CA GLN A 23 12.81 -10.76 9.50
C GLN A 23 14.23 -10.43 10.00
N PRO A 24 14.75 -11.20 10.97
CA PRO A 24 15.99 -10.88 11.71
C PRO A 24 17.29 -10.94 10.87
N ARG A 25 17.21 -11.17 9.57
CA ARG A 25 18.36 -11.48 8.71
C ARG A 25 18.41 -10.69 7.42
N HIS A 26 17.53 -9.69 7.24
CA HIS A 26 17.56 -8.91 6.01
C HIS A 26 18.78 -7.99 5.97
N LYS A 27 19.44 -7.99 4.82
CA LYS A 27 20.69 -7.25 4.60
C LYS A 27 20.46 -5.92 3.90
N ASP A 28 19.22 -5.62 3.53
CA ASP A 28 18.91 -4.53 2.60
C ASP A 28 17.57 -3.85 2.96
N ASP A 29 17.48 -3.41 4.21
CA ASP A 29 16.36 -2.68 4.79
C ASP A 29 15.94 -1.47 3.95
N ALA A 30 16.91 -0.76 3.36
CA ALA A 30 16.67 0.39 2.49
C ALA A 30 15.85 -0.01 1.26
N ARG A 31 16.21 -1.12 0.60
CA ARG A 31 15.50 -1.64 -0.56
C ARG A 31 14.09 -2.13 -0.22
N ILE A 32 13.88 -2.64 0.99
CA ILE A 32 12.55 -3.09 1.45
C ILE A 32 11.65 -1.88 1.70
N LEU A 33 12.18 -0.83 2.33
CA LEU A 33 11.45 0.42 2.54
C LEU A 33 11.16 1.14 1.21
N GLU A 34 12.06 1.04 0.23
CA GLU A 34 11.84 1.59 -1.12
C GLU A 34 10.66 0.90 -1.82
N LYS A 35 10.56 -0.43 -1.76
CA LYS A 35 9.39 -1.19 -2.26
C LYS A 35 8.10 -0.77 -1.55
N LEU A 36 8.16 -0.49 -0.25
CA LEU A 36 6.98 -0.03 0.50
C LEU A 36 6.48 1.33 -0.04
N VAL A 37 7.41 2.24 -0.31
CA VAL A 37 7.09 3.56 -0.91
C VAL A 37 6.49 3.38 -2.30
N GLU A 38 7.04 2.51 -3.14
CA GLU A 38 6.50 2.25 -4.49
C GLU A 38 5.02 1.80 -4.45
N VAL A 39 4.65 0.92 -3.51
CA VAL A 39 3.26 0.46 -3.36
C VAL A 39 2.36 1.60 -2.89
N LEU A 40 2.80 2.40 -1.92
CA LEU A 40 2.00 3.46 -1.31
C LEU A 40 1.87 4.71 -2.19
N GLU A 41 2.87 5.00 -3.02
CA GLU A 41 2.88 6.14 -3.95
C GLU A 41 2.26 5.81 -5.31
N CYS A 42 1.73 4.60 -5.48
CA CYS A 42 1.06 4.20 -6.71
C CYS A 42 -0.09 5.19 -7.04
N PRO A 43 -0.04 5.91 -8.20
CA PRO A 43 -1.04 6.92 -8.52
C PRO A 43 -2.47 6.37 -8.57
N ALA A 44 -2.62 5.12 -9.02
CA ALA A 44 -3.91 4.42 -9.04
C ALA A 44 -4.48 4.22 -7.63
N LEU A 45 -3.61 3.93 -6.64
CA LEU A 45 -3.98 3.79 -5.23
C LEU A 45 -4.39 5.12 -4.62
N ILE A 46 -3.59 6.17 -4.84
CA ILE A 46 -3.89 7.51 -4.33
C ILE A 46 -5.25 7.98 -4.84
N VAL A 47 -5.53 7.79 -6.13
CA VAL A 47 -6.81 8.15 -6.75
C VAL A 47 -7.96 7.28 -6.21
N ALA A 48 -7.76 5.97 -6.10
CA ALA A 48 -8.77 5.04 -5.58
C ALA A 48 -9.16 5.38 -4.13
N VAL A 49 -8.18 5.60 -3.25
CA VAL A 49 -8.41 5.98 -1.85
C VAL A 49 -9.07 7.37 -1.76
N GLY A 50 -8.67 8.32 -2.62
CA GLY A 50 -9.31 9.62 -2.73
C GLY A 50 -10.80 9.52 -3.08
N ARG A 51 -11.15 8.66 -4.05
CA ARG A 51 -12.55 8.40 -4.45
C ARG A 51 -13.34 7.69 -3.37
N LEU A 52 -12.78 6.68 -2.72
CA LEU A 52 -13.41 5.98 -1.58
C LEU A 52 -13.74 6.94 -0.44
N ARG A 53 -12.80 7.83 -0.09
CA ARG A 53 -13.04 8.85 0.93
C ARG A 53 -14.18 9.79 0.56
N GLN A 54 -14.27 10.20 -0.71
CA GLN A 54 -15.36 11.04 -1.19
C GLN A 54 -16.71 10.32 -1.17
N GLN A 55 -16.76 9.02 -1.53
CA GLN A 55 -17.97 8.21 -1.49
C GLN A 55 -18.49 7.97 -0.05
N GLY A 56 -17.59 7.85 0.92
CA GLY A 56 -17.95 7.76 2.34
C GLY A 56 -18.28 9.09 3.02
N SER A 57 -18.12 10.22 2.32
CA SER A 57 -18.32 11.58 2.86
C SER A 57 -19.61 12.27 2.36
N CYS A 58 -20.50 11.56 1.66
CA CYS A 58 -21.86 12.07 1.42
C CYS A 58 -22.71 11.87 2.69
N PRO A 59 -23.25 12.94 3.30
CA PRO A 59 -24.20 12.85 4.42
C PRO A 59 -25.57 12.29 4.00
#